data_AF-Q11GG9-F1
#
_entry.id   AF-Q11GG9-F1
#
_cell.length_a   1.000
_cell.length_b   1.000
_cell.length_c   1.000
_cell.angle_alpha   90.00
_cell.angle_beta   90.00
_cell.angle_gamma   90.00
#
_symmetry.space_group_name_H-M   'P 1'
#
loop_
_entity.id
_entity.type
_entity.pdbx_description
1 polymer ?
#
loop_
_entity_poly.entity_id
_entity_poly.type
_entity_poly.pdbx_seq_one_letter_code
_entity_poly.pdbx_strand_id
1 'polypeptide(L)'
;MKIFLINLDRRPDRLRHMTEILDGLGLPFTRLSAVDGMQLPMEEVQRLGSLLPGATACFLSHRECWKRVVDEALPHAVVLEDDLHLAPDAASLLSHGEWVPTEADVVKLETRLCRTRVDKGVAAAIGSRSLHRLRSSHMGTGGYIVTRKGAERLLALSERLEAPVDHFMFNAGLHSAASLTTFQMVPAVCVQDSYIGRQSMVLGIESDLLDERPPTKPRGIRKLWRELKRPFFQFSGFAQRLASGLLTDKKWVFVKFA
;
A
#
# COMPACT_ATOMS: atom_id res chain seq x y z
N MET A 1 3.01 -10.20 15.62
CA MET A 1 3.36 -8.76 15.71
C MET A 1 2.12 -8.00 16.15
N LYS A 2 2.24 -6.72 16.56
CA LYS A 2 1.05 -5.87 16.72
C LYS A 2 0.44 -5.60 15.33
N ILE A 3 -0.87 -5.78 15.20
CA ILE A 3 -1.62 -5.51 13.98
C ILE A 3 -2.59 -4.37 14.26
N PHE A 4 -2.51 -3.31 13.46
CA PHE A 4 -3.49 -2.23 13.43
C PHE A 4 -4.42 -2.42 12.23
N LEU A 5 -5.73 -2.41 12.50
CA LEU A 5 -6.77 -2.44 11.46
C LEU A 5 -7.42 -1.05 11.38
N ILE A 6 -7.16 -0.31 10.31
CA ILE A 6 -7.75 0.98 10.03
C ILE A 6 -9.16 0.75 9.47
N ASN A 7 -10.17 1.26 10.16
CA ASN A 7 -11.57 1.09 9.76
C ASN A 7 -12.38 2.33 10.15
N LEU A 8 -13.24 2.80 9.24
CA LEU A 8 -14.17 3.90 9.52
C LEU A 8 -15.29 3.44 10.46
N ASP A 9 -15.68 4.28 11.43
CA ASP A 9 -16.80 3.98 12.34
C ASP A 9 -18.13 3.75 11.62
N ARG A 10 -18.34 4.42 10.48
CA ARG A 10 -19.53 4.21 9.64
C ARG A 10 -19.49 2.93 8.80
N ARG A 11 -18.42 2.13 8.85
CA ARG A 11 -18.23 0.89 8.07
C ARG A 11 -18.16 -0.36 8.97
N PRO A 12 -19.21 -0.69 9.74
CA PRO A 12 -19.24 -1.90 10.56
C PRO A 12 -19.30 -3.18 9.72
N ASP A 13 -19.74 -3.08 8.47
CA ASP A 13 -19.73 -4.16 7.48
C ASP A 13 -18.31 -4.64 7.17
N ARG A 14 -17.42 -3.71 6.82
CA ARG A 14 -16.00 -4.00 6.55
C ARG A 14 -15.25 -4.46 7.80
N LEU A 15 -15.56 -3.87 8.95
CA LEU A 15 -14.99 -4.32 10.21
C LEU A 15 -15.32 -5.78 10.49
N ARG A 16 -16.59 -6.17 10.34
CA ARG A 16 -17.03 -7.55 10.55
C ARG A 16 -16.29 -8.52 9.64
N HIS A 17 -16.22 -8.21 8.35
CA HIS A 17 -15.48 -9.02 7.36
C HIS A 17 -14.03 -9.23 7.76
N MET A 18 -13.30 -8.15 8.07
CA MET A 18 -11.89 -8.28 8.48
C MET A 18 -11.73 -8.97 9.83
N THR A 19 -12.68 -8.81 10.75
CA THR A 19 -12.69 -9.53 12.03
C THR A 19 -12.81 -11.03 11.79
N GLU A 20 -13.75 -11.48 10.96
CA GLU A 20 -13.93 -12.89 10.60
C GLU A 20 -12.66 -13.49 9.97
N ILE A 21 -12.00 -12.76 9.07
CA ILE A 21 -10.74 -13.19 8.45
C ILE A 21 -9.62 -13.31 9.50
N LEU A 22 -9.43 -12.27 10.32
CA LEU A 22 -8.32 -12.22 11.29
C LEU A 22 -8.52 -13.24 12.41
N ASP A 23 -9.75 -13.40 12.91
CA ASP A 23 -10.10 -14.40 13.92
C ASP A 23 -9.92 -15.82 13.36
N GLY A 24 -10.35 -16.07 12.12
CA GLY A 24 -10.14 -17.35 11.44
C GLY A 24 -8.67 -17.72 11.25
N LEU A 25 -7.78 -16.71 11.19
CA LEU A 25 -6.33 -16.87 11.13
C LEU A 25 -5.65 -16.86 12.51
N GLY A 26 -6.40 -16.66 13.60
CA GLY A 26 -5.85 -16.53 14.95
C GLY A 26 -4.94 -15.31 15.12
N LEU A 27 -5.23 -14.22 14.40
CA LEU A 27 -4.42 -13.00 14.39
C LEU A 27 -5.08 -11.89 15.23
N PRO A 28 -4.71 -11.73 16.51
CA PRO A 28 -5.24 -10.65 17.32
C PRO A 28 -4.84 -9.29 16.74
N PHE A 29 -5.80 -8.36 16.69
CA PHE A 29 -5.60 -7.04 16.13
C PHE A 29 -6.13 -5.94 17.05
N THR A 30 -5.69 -4.71 16.78
CA THR A 30 -6.19 -3.50 17.41
C THR A 30 -6.87 -2.66 16.34
N ARG A 31 -8.18 -2.50 16.45
CA ARG A 31 -8.93 -1.57 15.58
C ARG A 31 -8.48 -0.15 15.88
N LEU A 32 -8.19 0.60 14.82
CA LEU A 32 -7.97 2.03 14.85
C LEU A 32 -9.14 2.68 14.12
N SER A 33 -9.89 3.54 14.83
CA SER A 33 -10.96 4.31 14.20
C SER A 33 -10.33 5.28 13.21
N ALA A 34 -10.63 5.08 11.94
CA ALA A 34 -10.12 5.89 10.85
C ALA A 34 -10.75 7.29 10.90
N VAL A 35 -9.96 8.30 10.56
CA VAL A 35 -10.47 9.66 10.37
C VAL A 35 -11.46 9.63 9.22
N ASP A 36 -12.64 10.20 9.45
CA ASP A 36 -13.66 10.33 8.42
C ASP A 36 -13.51 11.65 7.67
N GLY A 37 -13.18 11.59 6.38
CA GLY A 37 -13.04 12.76 5.52
C GLY A 37 -14.31 13.60 5.40
N MET A 38 -15.51 13.02 5.62
CA MET A 38 -16.77 13.76 5.64
C MET A 38 -16.95 14.60 6.91
N GLN A 39 -16.21 14.28 7.97
CA GLN A 39 -16.25 14.98 9.25
C GLN A 39 -15.05 15.91 9.46
N LEU A 40 -14.08 15.88 8.53
CA LEU A 40 -12.85 16.65 8.64
C LEU A 40 -13.10 18.12 8.24
N PRO A 41 -12.83 19.10 9.13
CA PRO A 41 -13.02 20.51 8.80
C PRO A 41 -12.12 20.94 7.64
N MET A 42 -12.69 21.69 6.68
CA MET A 42 -11.94 22.12 5.49
C MET A 42 -10.73 23.01 5.83
N GLU A 43 -10.81 23.80 6.90
CA GLU A 43 -9.67 24.59 7.40
C GLU A 43 -8.48 23.69 7.79
N GLU A 44 -8.76 22.56 8.44
CA GLU A 44 -7.72 21.60 8.81
C GLU A 44 -7.12 20.93 7.57
N VAL A 45 -7.96 20.56 6.59
CA VAL A 45 -7.52 20.01 5.30
C VAL A 45 -6.54 20.98 4.62
N GLN A 46 -6.92 22.26 4.50
CA GLN A 46 -6.10 23.30 3.86
C GLN A 46 -4.81 23.60 4.61
N ARG A 47 -4.85 23.56 5.95
CA ARG A 47 -3.66 23.73 6.80
C ARG A 47 -2.62 22.64 6.55
N LEU A 48 -3.08 21.39 6.40
CA LEU A 48 -2.22 20.23 6.23
C LEU A 48 -1.68 20.10 4.79
N GLY A 49 -2.43 20.53 3.78
CA GLY A 49 -1.97 20.45 2.39
C GLY A 49 -3.07 20.75 1.37
N SER A 50 -2.88 20.23 0.16
CA SER A 50 -3.79 20.43 -0.99
C SER A 50 -4.55 19.15 -1.36
N LEU A 51 -4.58 18.16 -0.46
CA LEU A 51 -5.30 16.92 -0.67
C LEU A 51 -6.81 17.11 -0.48
N LEU A 52 -7.58 16.23 -1.11
CA LEU A 52 -9.01 16.15 -0.85
C LEU A 52 -9.27 15.63 0.58
N PRO A 53 -10.44 15.94 1.18
CA PRO A 53 -10.74 15.55 2.56
C PRO A 53 -10.59 14.05 2.82
N GLY A 54 -11.10 13.19 1.96
CA GLY A 54 -10.95 11.73 2.07
C GLY A 54 -9.49 11.29 1.99
N ALA A 55 -8.72 11.82 1.05
CA ALA A 55 -7.28 11.53 0.94
C ALA A 55 -6.48 12.02 2.16
N THR A 56 -6.86 13.17 2.72
CA THR A 56 -6.29 13.73 3.95
C THR A 56 -6.58 12.82 5.14
N ALA A 57 -7.84 12.42 5.29
CA ALA A 57 -8.31 11.58 6.37
C ALA A 57 -7.68 10.16 6.33
N CYS A 58 -7.57 9.58 5.13
CA CYS A 58 -6.82 8.33 4.91
C CYS A 58 -5.36 8.49 5.38
N PHE A 59 -4.68 9.56 4.94
CA PHE A 59 -3.30 9.84 5.37
C PHE A 59 -3.19 9.95 6.89
N LEU A 60 -4.04 10.76 7.53
CA LEU A 60 -4.04 10.96 8.97
C LEU A 60 -4.25 9.65 9.73
N SER A 61 -5.09 8.75 9.22
CA SER A 61 -5.33 7.43 9.81
C SER A 61 -4.08 6.56 9.81
N HIS A 62 -3.32 6.53 8.70
CA HIS A 62 -2.02 5.82 8.69
C HIS A 62 -0.98 6.52 9.56
N ARG A 63 -0.97 7.85 9.59
CA ARG A 63 -0.06 8.64 10.43
C ARG A 63 -0.28 8.33 11.92
N GLU A 64 -1.51 8.08 12.33
CA GLU A 64 -1.83 7.64 13.69
C GLU A 64 -1.27 6.24 14.01
N CYS A 65 -1.31 5.30 13.06
CA CYS A 65 -0.60 4.02 13.21
C CYS A 65 0.91 4.24 13.43
N TRP A 66 1.54 5.13 12.66
CA TRP A 66 2.97 5.40 12.79
C TRP A 66 3.31 6.01 14.15
N LYS A 67 2.49 6.96 14.64
CA LYS A 67 2.65 7.51 15.99
C LYS A 67 2.59 6.42 17.04
N ARG A 68 1.58 5.55 17.00
CA ARG A 68 1.46 4.43 17.95
C ARG A 68 2.67 3.51 17.93
N VAL A 69 3.26 3.23 16.76
CA VAL A 69 4.50 2.45 16.68
C VAL A 69 5.64 3.11 17.46
N VAL A 70 5.76 4.43 17.39
CA VAL A 70 6.78 5.20 18.10
C VAL A 70 6.45 5.29 19.60
N ASP A 71 5.24 5.73 19.94
CA ASP A 71 4.79 5.99 21.31
C ASP A 71 4.74 4.71 22.16
N GLU A 72 4.30 3.59 21.58
CA GLU A 72 4.27 2.27 22.24
C GLU A 72 5.64 1.56 22.17
N ALA A 73 6.68 2.20 21.61
CA ALA A 73 8.01 1.65 21.40
C ALA A 73 7.96 0.24 20.75
N LEU A 74 7.14 0.07 19.71
CA LEU A 74 7.07 -1.19 18.97
C LEU A 74 8.30 -1.30 18.06
N PRO A 75 8.94 -2.48 17.89
CA PRO A 75 10.02 -2.63 16.90
C PRO A 75 9.49 -2.45 15.47
N HIS A 76 8.28 -2.95 15.22
CA HIS A 76 7.52 -2.82 13.99
C HIS A 76 6.06 -3.20 14.23
N ALA A 77 5.15 -2.77 13.36
CA ALA A 77 3.75 -3.18 13.37
C ALA A 77 3.24 -3.45 11.95
N VAL A 78 2.21 -4.29 11.86
CA VAL A 78 1.42 -4.50 10.64
C VAL A 78 0.31 -3.45 10.62
N VAL A 79 0.13 -2.78 9.48
CA VAL A 79 -0.98 -1.87 9.22
C VAL A 79 -1.82 -2.45 8.10
N LEU A 80 -3.12 -2.64 8.35
CA LEU A 80 -4.11 -3.16 7.42
C LEU A 80 -5.27 -2.16 7.27
N GLU A 81 -5.78 -1.99 6.05
CA GLU A 81 -7.08 -1.38 5.76
C GLU A 81 -8.21 -2.41 5.85
N ASP A 82 -9.46 -1.95 5.85
CA ASP A 82 -10.65 -2.76 6.14
C ASP A 82 -11.28 -3.46 4.92
N ASP A 83 -10.71 -3.27 3.72
CA ASP A 83 -11.24 -3.78 2.45
C ASP A 83 -10.32 -4.83 1.80
N LEU A 84 -9.66 -5.64 2.62
CA LEU A 84 -8.67 -6.62 2.17
C LEU A 84 -9.21 -8.05 2.06
N HIS A 85 -8.55 -8.79 1.18
CA HIS A 85 -8.44 -10.25 1.22
C HIS A 85 -7.03 -10.62 1.69
N LEU A 86 -6.92 -11.60 2.60
CA LEU A 86 -5.65 -12.13 3.08
C LEU A 86 -5.41 -13.54 2.54
N ALA A 87 -4.15 -13.86 2.25
CA ALA A 87 -3.74 -15.19 1.86
C ALA A 87 -3.96 -16.20 3.03
N PRO A 88 -4.31 -17.47 2.76
CA PRO A 88 -4.57 -18.46 3.81
C PRO A 88 -3.43 -18.67 4.80
N ASP A 89 -2.19 -18.42 4.38
CA ASP A 89 -0.98 -18.57 5.19
C ASP A 89 -0.49 -17.24 5.78
N ALA A 90 -1.29 -16.17 5.74
CA ALA A 90 -0.94 -14.87 6.33
C ALA A 90 -0.55 -14.98 7.82
N ALA A 91 -1.17 -15.89 8.57
CA ALA A 91 -0.82 -16.14 9.97
C ALA A 91 0.66 -16.49 10.18
N SER A 92 1.26 -17.25 9.25
CA SER A 92 2.68 -17.62 9.30
C SER A 92 3.64 -16.43 9.14
N LEU A 93 3.14 -15.30 8.63
CA LEU A 93 3.92 -14.09 8.39
C LEU A 93 3.66 -13.02 9.43
N LEU A 94 2.40 -12.84 9.82
CA LEU A 94 1.98 -11.70 10.65
C LEU A 94 2.07 -11.98 12.15
N SER A 95 2.12 -13.25 12.56
CA SER A 95 2.25 -13.66 13.96
C SER A 95 3.60 -13.29 14.58
N HIS A 96 4.69 -13.30 13.81
CA HIS A 96 6.05 -12.97 14.27
C HIS A 96 6.80 -12.07 13.28
N GLY A 97 7.78 -11.30 13.76
CA GLY A 97 8.50 -10.31 12.95
C GLY A 97 9.97 -10.59 12.70
N GLU A 98 10.49 -11.75 13.11
CA GLU A 98 11.92 -12.08 13.05
C GLU A 98 12.51 -12.03 11.63
N TRP A 99 11.66 -12.23 10.62
CA TRP A 99 12.04 -12.21 9.21
C TRP A 99 12.10 -10.79 8.61
N VAL A 100 11.62 -9.77 9.32
CA VAL A 100 11.61 -8.39 8.82
C VAL A 100 13.05 -7.88 8.77
N PRO A 101 13.58 -7.47 7.59
CA PRO A 101 14.96 -7.02 7.50
C PRO A 101 15.26 -5.83 8.41
N THR A 102 16.39 -5.84 9.10
CA THR A 102 16.76 -4.80 10.08
C THR A 102 16.89 -3.41 9.45
N GLU A 103 17.26 -3.34 8.17
CA GLU A 103 17.39 -2.13 7.40
C GLU A 103 16.05 -1.60 6.88
N ALA A 104 14.98 -2.41 6.92
CA ALA A 104 13.64 -2.05 6.45
C ALA A 104 13.12 -0.82 7.18
N ASP A 105 12.64 0.15 6.42
CA ASP A 105 11.71 1.16 6.93
C ASP A 105 10.27 0.64 6.75
N VAL A 106 9.99 0.00 5.60
CA VAL A 106 8.66 -0.53 5.24
C VAL A 106 8.80 -1.88 4.53
N VAL A 107 7.91 -2.84 4.83
CA VAL A 107 7.69 -4.04 4.00
C VAL A 107 6.28 -4.01 3.45
N LYS A 108 6.16 -3.93 2.14
CA LYS A 108 4.88 -3.92 1.44
C LYS A 108 4.32 -5.33 1.30
N LEU A 109 3.12 -5.55 1.83
CA LEU A 109 2.44 -6.84 1.87
C LEU A 109 1.35 -6.96 0.80
N GLU A 110 0.82 -5.83 0.32
CA GLU A 110 -0.23 -5.84 -0.70
C GLU A 110 0.31 -6.03 -2.13
N THR A 111 -0.61 -6.37 -3.03
CA THR A 111 -0.45 -6.22 -4.47
C THR A 111 -1.63 -5.47 -5.08
N ARG A 112 -1.37 -4.79 -6.21
CA ARG A 112 -2.40 -4.28 -7.12
C ARG A 112 -2.48 -5.10 -8.42
N LEU A 113 -2.01 -6.34 -8.38
CA LEU A 113 -1.93 -7.25 -9.52
C LEU A 113 -1.24 -6.60 -10.73
N CYS A 114 -0.11 -5.93 -10.46
CA CYS A 114 0.64 -5.20 -11.48
C CYS A 114 2.12 -5.63 -11.52
N ARG A 115 2.80 -5.21 -12.60
CA ARG A 115 4.24 -5.44 -12.76
C ARG A 115 5.01 -4.39 -11.97
N THR A 116 5.98 -4.88 -11.21
CA THR A 116 6.77 -4.07 -10.27
C THR A 116 8.24 -4.35 -10.50
N ARG A 117 9.05 -3.30 -10.55
CA ARG A 117 10.51 -3.42 -10.65
C ARG A 117 11.09 -3.56 -9.26
N VAL A 118 11.84 -4.63 -9.06
CA VAL A 118 12.50 -4.96 -7.79
C VAL A 118 13.94 -5.39 -8.04
N ASP A 119 14.75 -5.47 -7.00
CA ASP A 119 16.08 -6.09 -7.10
C ASP A 119 15.96 -7.60 -7.40
N LYS A 120 16.93 -8.14 -8.14
CA LYS A 120 17.04 -9.59 -8.37
C LYS A 120 17.38 -10.33 -7.08
N GLY A 121 18.23 -9.72 -6.25
CA GLY A 121 18.62 -10.24 -4.95
C GLY A 121 17.41 -10.44 -4.04
N VAL A 122 17.44 -11.54 -3.28
CA VAL A 122 16.45 -11.88 -2.26
C VAL A 122 17.00 -11.38 -0.92
N ALA A 123 16.28 -10.48 -0.27
CA ALA A 123 16.67 -9.95 1.04
C ALA A 123 16.31 -10.91 2.17
N ALA A 124 15.17 -11.61 2.04
CA ALA A 124 14.73 -12.66 2.93
C ALA A 124 13.78 -13.61 2.19
N ALA A 125 13.69 -14.86 2.64
CA ALA A 125 12.72 -15.84 2.16
C ALA A 125 11.88 -16.33 3.34
N ILE A 126 10.56 -16.39 3.17
CA ILE A 126 9.61 -16.78 4.21
C ILE A 126 8.56 -17.69 3.59
N GLY A 127 8.67 -19.00 3.87
CA GLY A 127 7.88 -20.02 3.20
C GLY A 127 8.07 -19.96 1.67
N SER A 128 6.96 -19.81 0.95
CA SER A 128 6.94 -19.67 -0.52
C SER A 128 7.18 -18.24 -1.03
N ARG A 129 7.43 -17.28 -0.12
CA ARG A 129 7.59 -15.86 -0.45
C ARG A 129 9.04 -15.40 -0.36
N SER A 130 9.35 -14.39 -1.16
CA SER A 130 10.62 -13.67 -1.10
C SER A 130 10.40 -12.17 -0.93
N LEU A 131 11.31 -11.54 -0.21
CA LEU A 131 11.43 -10.08 -0.14
C LEU A 131 12.45 -9.58 -1.14
N HIS A 132 12.07 -8.54 -1.87
CA HIS A 132 12.94 -7.84 -2.80
C HIS A 132 12.87 -6.34 -2.55
N ARG A 133 14.00 -5.63 -2.66
CA ARG A 133 14.01 -4.16 -2.55
C ARG A 133 13.18 -3.57 -3.69
N LEU A 134 12.21 -2.71 -3.36
CA LEU A 134 11.33 -2.06 -4.32
C LEU A 134 12.08 -0.95 -5.07
N ARG A 135 12.01 -0.95 -6.41
CA ARG A 135 12.76 -0.02 -7.30
C ARG A 135 11.88 0.74 -8.30
N SER A 136 10.56 0.58 -8.21
CA SER A 136 9.57 1.35 -8.98
C SER A 136 8.44 1.75 -8.07
N SER A 137 7.59 2.67 -8.53
CA SER A 137 6.38 3.00 -7.82
C SER A 137 5.42 1.80 -7.74
N HIS A 138 4.78 1.63 -6.59
CA HIS A 138 3.70 0.65 -6.40
C HIS A 138 2.68 1.26 -5.45
N MET A 139 1.65 1.94 -5.98
CA MET A 139 0.63 2.57 -5.13
C MET A 139 -0.24 1.54 -4.40
N GLY A 140 -1.10 2.03 -3.51
CA GLY A 140 -1.87 1.31 -2.49
C GLY A 140 -1.16 1.23 -1.12
N THR A 141 -1.96 1.25 -0.05
CA THR A 141 -1.54 1.17 1.37
C THR A 141 -2.37 0.16 2.15
N GLY A 142 -3.09 -0.71 1.44
CA GLY A 142 -4.01 -1.68 2.00
C GLY A 142 -3.33 -2.55 3.06
N GLY A 143 -2.12 -3.03 2.80
CA GLY A 143 -1.36 -3.77 3.81
C GLY A 143 0.15 -3.59 3.72
N TYR A 144 0.78 -3.26 4.85
CA TYR A 144 2.24 -3.17 4.99
C TYR A 144 2.70 -3.36 6.43
N ILE A 145 3.99 -3.61 6.60
CA ILE A 145 4.70 -3.53 7.88
C ILE A 145 5.51 -2.23 7.89
N VAL A 146 5.48 -1.51 8.99
CA VAL A 146 6.35 -0.35 9.23
C VAL A 146 7.21 -0.61 10.46
N THR A 147 8.51 -0.38 10.34
CA THR A 147 9.44 -0.47 11.48
C THR A 147 9.40 0.82 12.29
N ARG A 148 9.88 0.83 13.53
CA ARG A 148 9.93 2.06 14.33
C ARG A 148 10.68 3.18 13.62
N LYS A 149 11.84 2.86 13.07
CA LYS A 149 12.66 3.76 12.26
C LYS A 149 11.90 4.28 11.04
N GLY A 150 11.16 3.40 10.36
CA GLY A 150 10.31 3.80 9.25
C GLY A 150 9.19 4.73 9.68
N ALA A 151 8.54 4.46 10.80
CA ALA A 151 7.48 5.28 11.37
C ALA A 151 7.99 6.68 11.75
N GLU A 152 9.12 6.77 12.46
CA GLU A 152 9.79 8.04 12.82
C GLU A 152 10.08 8.88 11.56
N ARG A 153 10.64 8.26 10.52
CA ARG A 153 10.92 8.93 9.24
C ARG A 153 9.66 9.40 8.53
N LEU A 154 8.65 8.55 8.44
CA LEU A 154 7.36 8.90 7.82
C LEU A 154 6.68 10.05 8.57
N LEU A 155 6.75 10.06 9.91
CA LEU A 155 6.22 11.14 10.74
C LEU A 155 6.96 12.46 10.51
N ALA A 156 8.29 12.44 10.46
CA ALA A 156 9.12 13.62 10.20
C ALA A 156 8.91 14.19 8.79
N LEU A 157 8.70 13.33 7.80
CA LEU A 157 8.46 13.74 6.41
C LEU A 157 7.01 14.20 6.14
N SER A 158 6.09 14.04 7.10
CA SER A 158 4.65 14.28 6.92
C SER A 158 4.10 15.43 7.78
N GLU A 159 4.90 16.46 8.03
CA GLU A 159 4.41 17.72 8.60
C GLU A 159 3.42 18.42 7.66
N ARG A 160 3.65 18.30 6.34
CA ARG A 160 2.71 18.71 5.28
C ARG A 160 2.37 17.52 4.40
N LEU A 161 1.11 17.46 3.97
CA LEU A 161 0.55 16.37 3.18
C LEU A 161 0.55 16.76 1.70
N GLU A 162 1.67 16.51 1.02
CA GLU A 162 1.86 16.91 -0.39
C GLU A 162 1.32 15.89 -1.40
N ALA A 163 1.07 14.66 -0.95
CA ALA A 163 0.55 13.58 -1.79
C ALA A 163 -0.31 12.63 -0.94
N PRO A 164 -1.28 11.93 -1.55
CA PRO A 164 -1.97 10.82 -0.89
C PRO A 164 -0.96 9.81 -0.31
N VAL A 165 -1.32 9.18 0.80
CA VAL A 165 -0.40 8.35 1.60
C VAL A 165 0.30 7.25 0.80
N ASP A 166 -0.41 6.63 -0.15
CA ASP A 166 0.15 5.62 -1.02
C ASP A 166 1.21 6.15 -1.98
N HIS A 167 1.00 7.34 -2.54
CA HIS A 167 2.03 8.04 -3.31
C HIS A 167 3.18 8.48 -2.40
N PHE A 168 2.88 9.05 -1.23
CA PHE A 168 3.89 9.49 -0.27
C PHE A 168 4.83 8.36 0.15
N MET A 169 4.33 7.15 0.36
CA MET A 169 5.13 5.99 0.75
C MET A 169 5.75 5.23 -0.43
N PHE A 170 5.08 5.18 -1.58
CA PHE A 170 5.43 4.22 -2.65
C PHE A 170 5.53 4.82 -4.05
N ASN A 171 5.58 6.14 -4.20
CA ASN A 171 5.93 6.77 -5.46
C ASN A 171 7.43 7.04 -5.55
N ALA A 172 8.17 6.22 -6.30
CA ALA A 172 9.62 6.32 -6.43
C ALA A 172 10.13 7.68 -6.99
N GLY A 173 9.25 8.52 -7.55
CA GLY A 173 9.57 9.88 -7.96
C GLY A 173 9.44 10.95 -6.86
N LEU A 174 8.87 10.62 -5.70
CA LEU A 174 8.76 11.53 -4.55
C LEU A 174 9.91 11.29 -3.57
N HIS A 175 10.45 12.37 -3.01
CA HIS A 175 11.55 12.31 -2.04
C HIS A 175 11.19 11.44 -0.83
N SER A 176 9.96 11.57 -0.32
CA SER A 176 9.46 10.80 0.82
C SER A 176 9.67 9.29 0.61
N ALA A 177 9.13 8.74 -0.48
CA ALA A 177 9.25 7.32 -0.81
C ALA A 177 10.69 6.92 -1.20
N ALA A 178 11.39 7.77 -1.95
CA ALA A 178 12.76 7.49 -2.40
C ALA A 178 13.78 7.42 -1.25
N SER A 179 13.51 8.11 -0.15
CA SER A 179 14.33 8.10 1.06
C SER A 179 14.18 6.82 1.90
N LEU A 180 13.12 6.04 1.67
CA LEU A 180 12.79 4.85 2.46
C LEU A 180 13.47 3.58 1.94
N THR A 181 13.73 2.68 2.88
CA THR A 181 14.06 1.29 2.63
C THR A 181 12.84 0.41 2.60
N THR A 182 12.21 0.39 1.42
CA THR A 182 10.98 -0.36 1.17
C THR A 182 11.25 -1.70 0.48
N PHE A 183 10.81 -2.80 1.09
CA PHE A 183 10.79 -4.11 0.45
C PHE A 183 9.39 -4.45 -0.08
N GLN A 184 9.32 -5.17 -1.20
CA GLN A 184 8.10 -5.77 -1.72
C GLN A 184 8.14 -7.27 -1.46
N MET A 185 7.07 -7.79 -0.86
CA MET A 185 6.86 -9.23 -0.73
C MET A 185 6.28 -9.82 -2.03
N VAL A 186 6.82 -10.94 -2.47
CA VAL A 186 6.43 -11.64 -3.70
C VAL A 186 6.32 -13.15 -3.45
N PRO A 187 5.17 -13.79 -3.67
CA PRO A 187 3.84 -13.17 -3.86
C PRO A 187 3.39 -12.34 -2.65
N ALA A 188 2.42 -11.45 -2.86
CA ALA A 188 1.84 -10.60 -1.84
C ALA A 188 0.93 -11.39 -0.88
N VAL A 189 0.78 -10.89 0.34
CA VAL A 189 -0.05 -11.48 1.41
C VAL A 189 -1.48 -11.00 1.33
N CYS A 190 -1.71 -9.80 0.78
CA CYS A 190 -3.03 -9.20 0.73
C CYS A 190 -3.29 -8.49 -0.59
N VAL A 191 -4.57 -8.24 -0.87
CA VAL A 191 -5.06 -7.48 -2.01
C VAL A 191 -6.37 -6.82 -1.61
N GLN A 192 -6.60 -5.58 -2.05
CA GLN A 192 -7.89 -4.91 -1.79
C GLN A 192 -8.99 -5.52 -2.68
N ASP A 193 -10.22 -5.56 -2.16
CA ASP A 193 -11.41 -6.11 -2.84
C ASP A 193 -11.57 -5.50 -4.25
N SER A 194 -11.32 -4.20 -4.38
CA SER A 194 -11.39 -3.47 -5.66
C SER A 194 -10.47 -4.00 -6.78
N TYR A 195 -9.42 -4.76 -6.46
CA TYR A 195 -8.52 -5.34 -7.46
C TYR A 195 -8.86 -6.78 -7.83
N ILE A 196 -9.67 -7.49 -7.05
CA ILE A 196 -10.16 -8.83 -7.40
C ILE A 196 -11.44 -8.64 -8.24
N GLY A 197 -11.31 -8.74 -9.58
CA GLY A 197 -12.37 -8.35 -10.54
C GLY A 197 -13.78 -8.94 -10.30
N ARG A 198 -14.78 -8.41 -11.03
CA ARG A 198 -16.25 -8.60 -10.89
C ARG A 198 -16.81 -9.98 -10.51
N GLN A 199 -16.10 -11.09 -10.74
CA GLN A 199 -16.58 -12.44 -10.36
C GLN A 199 -16.35 -12.77 -8.88
N SER A 200 -15.53 -12.00 -8.17
CA SER A 200 -15.18 -12.24 -6.76
C SER A 200 -15.32 -10.98 -5.90
N MET A 201 -16.19 -10.05 -6.29
CA MET A 201 -16.69 -8.99 -5.40
C MET A 201 -17.50 -9.67 -4.29
N VAL A 202 -16.81 -10.25 -3.30
CA VAL A 202 -17.44 -10.87 -2.13
C VAL A 202 -18.09 -9.77 -1.29
N LEU A 203 -17.46 -8.61 -1.25
CA LEU A 203 -17.97 -7.43 -0.56
C LEU A 203 -18.84 -6.56 -1.47
N GLY A 204 -18.51 -6.42 -2.76
CA GLY A 204 -19.21 -5.49 -3.65
C GLY A 204 -19.04 -4.03 -3.22
N ILE A 205 -17.97 -3.75 -2.48
CA ILE A 205 -17.78 -2.47 -1.80
C ILE A 205 -16.80 -1.62 -2.61
N GLU A 206 -17.32 -0.53 -3.17
CA GLU A 206 -16.51 0.50 -3.82
C GLU A 206 -15.71 1.29 -2.77
N SER A 207 -14.50 1.73 -3.13
CA SER A 207 -13.65 2.54 -2.24
C SER A 207 -14.34 3.89 -1.97
N ASP A 208 -14.42 4.31 -0.70
CA ASP A 208 -15.04 5.58 -0.30
C ASP A 208 -14.25 6.81 -0.81
N LEU A 209 -13.08 6.60 -1.43
CA LEU A 209 -12.27 7.65 -2.07
C LEU A 209 -12.57 7.82 -3.57
N LEU A 210 -13.39 6.95 -4.17
CA LEU A 210 -13.68 7.01 -5.61
C LEU A 210 -14.58 8.18 -5.99
N ASP A 211 -15.53 8.55 -5.14
CA ASP A 211 -16.42 9.71 -5.35
C ASP A 211 -15.64 11.03 -5.43
N GLU A 212 -14.49 11.11 -4.76
CA GLU A 212 -13.58 12.25 -4.80
C GLU A 212 -12.65 12.26 -6.04
N ARG A 213 -12.54 11.13 -6.77
CA ARG A 213 -11.65 10.97 -7.92
C ARG A 213 -12.46 10.85 -9.22
N PRO A 214 -12.96 11.95 -9.82
CA PRO A 214 -13.68 11.83 -11.08
C PRO A 214 -12.76 11.25 -12.16
N PRO A 215 -13.21 10.25 -12.94
CA PRO A 215 -12.39 9.65 -13.98
C PRO A 215 -12.15 10.68 -15.10
N THR A 216 -10.94 11.23 -15.15
CA THR A 216 -10.50 12.12 -16.24
C THR A 216 -10.22 11.29 -17.49
N LYS A 217 -11.27 10.86 -18.19
CA LYS A 217 -11.11 10.21 -19.51
C LYS A 217 -10.66 11.28 -20.52
N PRO A 218 -9.50 11.13 -21.19
CA PRO A 218 -9.13 12.06 -22.25
C PRO A 218 -10.15 11.97 -23.38
N ARG A 219 -10.68 13.13 -23.81
CA ARG A 219 -11.67 13.27 -24.89
C ARG A 219 -11.00 13.79 -26.18
N GLY A 220 -11.63 13.52 -27.32
CA GLY A 220 -11.25 14.07 -28.63
C GLY A 220 -9.85 13.67 -29.12
N ILE A 221 -9.14 14.62 -29.71
CA ILE A 221 -7.80 14.46 -30.32
C ILE A 221 -6.77 13.86 -29.34
N ARG A 222 -6.85 14.19 -28.04
CA ARG A 222 -5.99 13.61 -26.99
C ARG A 222 -6.16 12.10 -26.86
N LYS A 223 -7.36 11.56 -27.06
CA LYS A 223 -7.62 10.11 -27.05
C LYS A 223 -6.97 9.45 -28.26
N LEU A 224 -7.13 10.02 -29.44
CA LEU A 224 -6.56 9.50 -30.69
C LEU A 224 -5.03 9.47 -30.65
N TRP A 225 -4.39 10.57 -30.22
CA TRP A 225 -2.94 10.62 -30.03
C TRP A 225 -2.43 9.61 -29.00
N ARG A 226 -3.19 9.38 -27.91
CA ARG A 226 -2.84 8.37 -26.91
C ARG A 226 -2.88 6.97 -27.51
N GLU A 227 -3.93 6.62 -28.27
CA GLU A 227 -4.03 5.31 -28.93
C GLU A 227 -2.96 5.14 -30.02
N LEU A 228 -2.62 6.18 -30.78
CA LEU A 228 -1.56 6.12 -31.79
C LEU A 228 -0.16 5.94 -31.21
N LYS A 229 0.13 6.57 -30.06
CA LYS A 229 1.41 6.39 -29.35
C LYS A 229 1.45 5.13 -28.49
N ARG A 230 0.31 4.49 -28.25
CA ARG A 230 0.18 3.32 -27.37
C ARG A 230 1.10 2.16 -27.77
N PRO A 231 1.21 1.77 -29.06
CA PRO A 231 2.13 0.72 -29.47
C PRO A 231 3.59 1.09 -29.21
N PHE A 232 3.97 2.35 -29.45
CA PHE A 232 5.33 2.84 -29.21
C PHE A 232 5.68 2.85 -27.71
N PHE A 233 4.78 3.31 -26.85
CA PHE A 233 4.98 3.25 -25.39
C PHE A 233 4.99 1.81 -24.86
N GLN A 234 4.19 0.92 -25.46
CA GLN A 234 4.21 -0.51 -25.13
C GLN A 234 5.54 -1.16 -25.53
N PHE A 235 6.05 -0.85 -26.73
CA PHE A 235 7.31 -1.36 -27.24
C PHE A 235 8.52 -0.82 -26.47
N SER A 236 8.61 0.49 -26.26
CA SER A 236 9.66 1.11 -25.44
C SER A 236 9.64 0.59 -24.00
N GLY A 237 8.44 0.46 -23.40
CA GLY A 237 8.29 -0.16 -22.09
C GLY A 237 8.71 -1.63 -22.07
N PHE A 238 8.51 -2.38 -23.17
CA PHE A 238 8.97 -3.76 -23.30
C PHE A 238 10.51 -3.84 -23.44
N ALA A 239 11.11 -3.00 -24.28
CA ALA A 239 12.56 -2.91 -24.44
C ALA A 239 13.24 -2.51 -23.13
N GLN A 240 12.71 -1.52 -22.41
CA GLN A 240 13.21 -1.11 -21.09
C GLN A 240 13.14 -2.23 -20.06
N ARG A 241 12.11 -3.09 -20.14
CA ARG A 241 11.97 -4.28 -19.27
C ARG A 241 13.05 -5.32 -19.56
N LEU A 242 13.26 -5.66 -20.84
CA LEU A 242 14.33 -6.57 -21.27
C LEU A 242 15.71 -6.05 -20.87
N ALA A 243 15.98 -4.78 -21.17
CA ALA A 243 17.23 -4.12 -20.80
C ALA A 243 17.45 -4.12 -19.28
N SER A 244 16.41 -3.82 -18.48
CA SER A 244 16.51 -3.90 -17.01
C SER A 244 16.89 -5.30 -16.55
N GLY A 245 16.30 -6.35 -17.11
CA GLY A 245 16.58 -7.73 -16.72
C GLY A 245 17.96 -8.24 -17.14
N LEU A 246 18.50 -7.77 -18.27
CA LEU A 246 19.80 -8.23 -18.79
C LEU A 246 20.97 -7.38 -18.31
N LEU A 247 20.78 -6.06 -18.21
CA LEU A 247 21.86 -5.09 -18.01
C LEU A 247 21.95 -4.55 -16.59
N THR A 248 21.02 -4.92 -15.70
CA THR A 248 21.02 -4.44 -14.31
C THR A 248 20.81 -5.57 -13.31
N ASP A 249 21.05 -5.28 -12.04
CA ASP A 249 20.71 -6.10 -10.88
C ASP A 249 19.20 -6.10 -10.55
N LYS A 250 18.35 -5.55 -11.43
CA LYS A 250 16.91 -5.38 -11.24
C LYS A 250 16.13 -6.31 -12.16
N LYS A 251 14.92 -6.67 -11.74
CA LYS A 251 13.97 -7.45 -12.54
C LYS A 251 12.57 -6.87 -12.42
N TRP A 252 11.77 -7.12 -13.46
CA TRP A 252 10.33 -6.87 -13.41
C TRP A 252 9.63 -8.15 -13.01
N VAL A 253 8.86 -8.10 -11.94
CA VAL A 253 8.04 -9.22 -11.46
C VAL A 253 6.58 -8.82 -11.50
N PHE A 254 5.70 -9.78 -11.81
CA PHE A 254 4.27 -9.59 -11.60
C PHE A 254 3.96 -10.03 -10.18
N VAL A 255 3.59 -9.07 -9.32
CA VAL A 255 3.30 -9.36 -7.91
C VAL A 255 1.91 -9.99 -7.85
N LYS A 256 1.85 -11.31 -7.73
CA LYS A 256 0.59 -12.04 -7.58
C LYS A 256 0.09 -11.93 -6.14
N PHE A 257 -1.22 -11.99 -5.96
CA PHE A 257 -1.81 -12.36 -4.68
C PHE A 257 -1.64 -13.88 -4.54
N ALA A 258 -1.22 -14.33 -3.35
CA ALA A 258 -0.93 -15.73 -3.07
C ALA A 258 -2.19 -16.58 -2.96
#